data_AF-A0A3Q9XPQ3-F1
#
_entry.id   AF-A0A3Q9XPQ3-F1
#
_cell.length_a   1.000
_cell.length_b   1.000
_cell.length_c   1.000
_cell.angle_alpha   90.00
_cell.angle_beta   90.00
_cell.angle_gamma   90.00
#
_symmetry.space_group_name_H-M   'P 1'
#
loop_
_entity.id
_entity.type
_entity.pdbx_description
1 polymer ?
#
loop_
_entity_poly.entity_id
_entity_poly.type
_entity_poly.pdbx_seq_one_letter_code
_entity_poly.pdbx_strand_id
1 'polypeptide(L)'
;MISSYLPTITPCQRSWIAAYTDIGQVALPVISGGYTLFKKDYKGFGWLALSTLITQICLEILKRIVPEKRPTGSSRSFPSGNTAAAFLGPAFLVIRYGRSILSPAVAFSYLAAIGVAIGRVLIKVHWPHDVLAGAALASSISYLTIPRL
;
A
#
# COMPACT_ATOMS: atom_id res chain seq x y z
N MET A 1 13.71 12.29 15.76
CA MET A 1 13.32 13.72 15.67
C MET A 1 11.99 13.99 14.96
N ILE A 2 11.37 13.06 14.20
CA ILE A 2 10.10 13.35 13.50
C ILE A 2 8.84 13.21 14.40
N SER A 3 8.88 12.33 15.42
CA SER A 3 7.71 12.02 16.28
C SER A 3 7.19 13.20 17.12
N SER A 4 8.04 14.21 17.39
CA SER A 4 7.70 15.42 18.14
C SER A 4 6.89 16.45 17.33
N TYR A 5 6.93 16.38 16.00
CA TYR A 5 6.19 17.29 15.11
C TYR A 5 4.83 16.74 14.67
N LEU A 6 4.54 15.47 14.98
CA LEU A 6 3.23 14.88 14.69
C LEU A 6 2.21 15.37 15.71
N PRO A 7 1.00 15.76 15.26
CA PRO A 7 -0.04 16.19 16.17
C PRO A 7 -0.39 15.09 17.17
N THR A 8 -0.70 15.47 18.40
CA THR A 8 -1.27 14.56 19.39
C THR A 8 -2.69 14.18 18.97
N ILE A 9 -2.84 12.94 18.52
CA ILE A 9 -4.14 12.35 18.18
C ILE A 9 -4.78 11.70 19.41
N THR A 10 -6.09 11.85 19.58
CA THR A 10 -6.84 11.19 20.66
C THR A 10 -6.93 9.68 20.42
N PRO A 11 -7.17 8.86 21.46
CA PRO A 11 -7.36 7.42 21.30
C PRO A 11 -8.47 7.04 20.30
N CYS A 12 -9.57 7.81 20.30
CA CYS A 12 -10.68 7.62 19.36
C CYS A 12 -10.24 7.87 17.91
N GLN A 13 -9.56 8.99 17.65
CA GLN A 13 -9.01 9.29 16.32
C GLN A 13 -8.01 8.22 15.86
N ARG A 14 -7.14 7.77 16.76
CA ARG A 14 -6.18 6.70 16.47
C ARG A 14 -6.87 5.42 16.03
N SER A 15 -7.96 5.04 16.69
CA SER A 15 -8.75 3.85 16.36
C SER A 15 -9.35 3.94 14.95
N TRP A 16 -9.98 5.08 14.62
CA TRP A 16 -10.57 5.29 13.29
C TRP A 16 -9.52 5.32 12.18
N ILE A 17 -8.38 5.98 12.41
CA ILE A 17 -7.29 6.00 11.43
C ILE A 17 -6.72 4.60 11.25
N ALA A 18 -6.51 3.85 12.34
CA ALA A 18 -6.03 2.46 12.26
C ALA A 18 -7.00 1.61 11.42
N ALA A 19 -8.29 1.65 11.73
CA ALA A 19 -9.33 0.92 10.99
C ALA A 19 -9.32 1.29 9.50
N TYR A 20 -9.25 2.57 9.16
CA TYR A 20 -9.12 3.02 7.77
C TYR A 20 -7.88 2.44 7.08
N THR A 21 -6.72 2.50 7.73
CA THR A 21 -5.47 1.97 7.15
C THR A 21 -5.45 0.46 7.02
N ASP A 22 -6.12 -0.27 7.92
CA ASP A 22 -6.17 -1.73 7.92
C ASP A 22 -7.21 -2.25 6.92
N ILE A 23 -8.30 -1.51 6.68
CA ILE A 23 -9.28 -1.80 5.64
C ILE A 23 -8.72 -1.43 4.26
N GLY A 24 -8.14 -0.24 4.11
CA GLY A 24 -7.70 0.29 2.82
C GLY A 24 -6.65 -0.58 2.12
N GLN A 25 -5.73 -1.18 2.89
CA GLN A 25 -4.70 -2.09 2.36
C GLN A 25 -5.28 -3.34 1.68
N VAL A 26 -6.48 -3.79 2.07
CA VAL A 26 -7.15 -4.96 1.48
C VAL A 26 -8.17 -4.51 0.43
N ALA A 27 -8.96 -3.49 0.75
CA ALA A 27 -10.03 -3.00 -0.10
C ALA A 27 -9.52 -2.53 -1.47
N LEU A 28 -8.38 -1.82 -1.53
CA LEU A 28 -7.87 -1.26 -2.79
C LEU A 28 -7.44 -2.33 -3.82
N PRO A 29 -6.62 -3.34 -3.45
CA PRO A 29 -6.36 -4.48 -4.32
C PRO A 29 -7.62 -5.28 -4.66
N VAL A 30 -8.52 -5.51 -3.70
CA VAL A 30 -9.75 -6.28 -3.92
C VAL A 30 -10.67 -5.58 -4.91
N ILE A 31 -10.83 -4.26 -4.82
CA ILE A 31 -11.61 -3.47 -5.80
C ILE A 31 -11.00 -3.59 -7.20
N SER A 32 -9.67 -3.53 -7.30
CA SER A 32 -8.95 -3.65 -8.57
C SER A 32 -9.06 -5.07 -9.15
N GLY A 33 -9.02 -6.09 -8.29
CA GLY A 33 -9.28 -7.49 -8.65
C GLY A 33 -10.74 -7.71 -9.09
N GLY A 34 -11.71 -7.14 -8.36
CA GLY A 34 -13.13 -7.18 -8.72
C GLY A 34 -13.41 -6.51 -10.06
N TYR A 35 -12.80 -5.35 -10.32
CA TYR A 35 -12.86 -4.67 -11.61
C TYR A 35 -12.31 -5.55 -12.74
N THR A 36 -11.26 -6.30 -12.46
CA THR A 36 -10.60 -7.22 -13.41
C THR A 36 -11.47 -8.43 -13.73
N LEU A 37 -12.11 -9.00 -12.73
CA LEU A 37 -13.09 -10.07 -12.91
C LEU A 37 -14.33 -9.58 -13.68
N PHE A 38 -14.80 -8.36 -13.40
CA PHE A 38 -15.87 -7.73 -14.17
C PHE A 38 -15.52 -7.56 -15.66
N LYS A 39 -14.26 -7.23 -15.96
CA LYS A 39 -13.72 -7.17 -17.32
C LYS A 39 -13.44 -8.54 -17.95
N LYS A 40 -13.70 -9.65 -17.23
CA LYS A 40 -13.37 -11.03 -17.63
C LYS A 40 -11.89 -11.26 -17.92
N ASP A 41 -11.00 -10.42 -17.37
CA ASP A 41 -9.55 -10.57 -17.52
C ASP A 41 -8.99 -11.47 -16.42
N TYR A 42 -9.29 -12.77 -16.49
CA TYR A 42 -8.84 -13.76 -15.50
C TYR A 42 -7.31 -13.85 -15.41
N LYS A 43 -6.60 -13.63 -16.53
CA LYS A 43 -5.13 -13.57 -16.54
C LYS A 43 -4.64 -12.37 -15.73
N GLY A 44 -5.25 -11.20 -15.91
CA GLY A 44 -4.98 -10.01 -15.11
C GLY A 44 -5.15 -10.25 -13.62
N PHE A 45 -6.21 -10.96 -13.21
CA PHE A 45 -6.41 -11.33 -11.81
C PHE A 45 -5.27 -12.21 -11.29
N GLY A 46 -4.82 -13.18 -12.09
CA GLY A 46 -3.64 -14.00 -11.78
C GLY A 46 -2.37 -13.18 -11.60
N TRP A 47 -2.11 -12.21 -12.48
CA TRP A 47 -0.96 -11.31 -12.37
C TRP A 47 -1.03 -10.38 -11.15
N LEU A 48 -2.22 -9.89 -10.80
CA LEU A 48 -2.42 -9.12 -9.57
C LEU A 48 -2.11 -9.96 -8.33
N ALA A 49 -2.61 -11.20 -8.28
CA ALA A 49 -2.35 -12.12 -7.18
C ALA A 49 -0.86 -12.46 -7.07
N LEU A 50 -0.19 -12.72 -8.21
CA LEU A 50 1.24 -12.98 -8.25
C LEU A 50 2.07 -11.78 -7.80
N SER A 51 1.78 -10.57 -8.31
CA SER A 51 2.46 -9.33 -7.88
C SER A 51 2.28 -9.08 -6.38
N THR A 52 1.08 -9.35 -5.85
CA THR A 52 0.79 -9.27 -4.42
C THR A 52 1.67 -10.24 -3.62
N LEU A 53 1.74 -11.50 -4.05
CA LEU A 53 2.55 -12.52 -3.39
C LEU A 53 4.04 -12.15 -3.40
N ILE A 54 4.58 -11.74 -4.55
CA ILE A 54 5.98 -11.31 -4.68
C ILE A 54 6.25 -10.13 -3.76
N THR A 55 5.34 -9.15 -3.72
CA THR A 55 5.45 -8.00 -2.81
C THR A 55 5.49 -8.44 -1.35
N GLN A 56 4.62 -9.35 -0.91
CA GLN A 56 4.64 -9.87 0.46
C GLN A 56 5.94 -10.57 0.81
N ILE A 57 6.46 -11.40 -0.10
CA ILE A 57 7.75 -12.08 0.10
C ILE A 57 8.88 -11.04 0.24
N CYS A 58 8.94 -10.05 -0.65
CA CYS A 58 9.94 -8.98 -0.58
C CYS A 58 9.83 -8.17 0.73
N LEU A 59 8.62 -7.84 1.17
CA LEU A 59 8.40 -7.13 2.44
C LEU A 59 8.95 -7.92 3.63
N GLU A 60 8.67 -9.22 3.71
CA GLU A 60 9.15 -10.09 4.80
C GLU A 60 10.68 -10.24 4.79
N ILE A 61 11.29 -10.33 3.60
CA ILE A 61 12.75 -10.34 3.46
C ILE A 61 13.33 -9.02 3.93
N LEU A 62 12.85 -7.88 3.44
CA LEU A 62 13.35 -6.56 3.81
C LEU A 62 13.20 -6.27 5.30
N LYS A 63 12.07 -6.66 5.91
CA LYS A 63 11.83 -6.53 7.36
C LYS A 63 12.86 -7.25 8.23
N ARG A 64 13.46 -8.32 7.71
CA ARG A 64 14.50 -9.11 8.39
C ARG A 64 15.89 -8.52 8.15
N ILE A 65 16.14 -7.98 6.96
CA ILE A 65 17.42 -7.36 6.59
C ILE A 65 17.61 -6.00 7.27
N VAL A 66 16.54 -5.21 7.38
CA VAL A 66 16.56 -3.86 7.97
C VAL A 66 15.77 -3.87 9.29
N PRO A 67 16.43 -4.20 10.42
CA PRO A 67 15.78 -4.24 11.73
C PRO A 67 15.56 -2.83 12.28
N GLU A 68 14.55 -2.14 11.75
CA GLU A 68 14.17 -0.81 12.23
C GLU A 68 13.09 -0.88 13.31
N LYS A 69 13.24 -0.06 14.36
CA LYS A 69 12.23 0.12 15.41
C LYS A 69 11.18 1.14 14.97
N ARG A 70 9.92 0.84 15.24
CA ARG A 70 8.77 1.73 15.05
C ARG A 70 8.87 2.92 15.99
N PRO A 71 8.20 4.04 15.68
CA PRO A 71 8.13 5.19 16.59
C PRO A 71 7.52 4.85 17.98
N THR A 72 6.71 3.79 18.09
CA THR A 72 6.18 3.26 19.36
C THR A 72 7.15 2.34 20.12
N GLY A 73 8.31 2.01 19.55
CA GLY A 73 9.34 1.16 20.17
C GLY A 73 9.28 -0.32 19.81
N SER A 74 8.23 -0.78 19.11
CA SER A 74 8.13 -2.15 18.59
C SER A 74 9.06 -2.38 17.39
N SER A 75 9.43 -3.62 17.10
CA SER A 75 10.36 -3.96 15.99
C SER A 75 9.66 -4.07 14.62
N ARG A 76 10.45 -4.18 13.55
CA ARG A 76 10.00 -4.38 12.15
C ARG A 76 9.14 -3.22 11.60
N SER A 77 9.70 -2.01 11.64
CA SER A 77 9.11 -0.82 11.02
C SER A 77 9.25 -0.84 9.50
N PHE A 78 10.48 -0.96 9.00
CA PHE A 78 10.77 -0.87 7.57
C PHE A 78 10.51 -2.18 6.83
N PRO A 79 9.98 -2.15 5.60
CA PRO A 79 9.09 -1.13 5.04
C PRO A 79 7.62 -1.35 5.47
N SER A 80 6.73 -0.41 5.12
CA SER A 80 5.31 -0.51 5.48
C SER A 80 4.54 -1.50 4.58
N GLY A 81 4.05 -2.58 5.17
CA GLY A 81 3.24 -3.58 4.47
C GLY A 81 1.85 -3.09 4.10
N ASN A 82 1.16 -2.36 5.01
CA ASN A 82 -0.13 -1.75 4.72
C ASN A 82 -0.07 -0.79 3.53
N THR A 83 0.97 0.05 3.49
CA THR A 83 1.17 0.97 2.37
C THR A 83 1.47 0.22 1.08
N ALA A 84 2.38 -0.74 1.11
CA ALA A 84 2.69 -1.55 -0.06
C ALA A 84 1.42 -2.24 -0.63
N ALA A 85 0.64 -2.89 0.23
CA ALA A 85 -0.60 -3.54 -0.18
C ALA A 85 -1.64 -2.55 -0.74
N ALA A 86 -1.83 -1.39 -0.10
CA ALA A 86 -2.74 -0.35 -0.59
C ALA A 86 -2.36 0.16 -2.00
N PHE A 87 -1.06 0.28 -2.30
CA PHE A 87 -0.56 0.76 -3.59
C PHE A 87 -0.66 -0.28 -4.73
N LEU A 88 -0.77 -1.58 -4.42
CA LEU A 88 -0.92 -2.63 -5.45
C LEU A 88 -2.16 -2.42 -6.33
N GLY A 89 -3.29 -2.01 -5.73
CA GLY A 89 -4.54 -1.75 -6.45
C GLY A 89 -4.42 -0.67 -7.53
N PRO A 90 -4.16 0.60 -7.17
CA PRO A 90 -4.01 1.69 -8.13
C PRO A 90 -2.87 1.44 -9.14
N ALA A 91 -1.73 0.88 -8.70
CA ALA A 91 -0.62 0.55 -9.61
C ALA A 91 -1.04 -0.46 -10.67
N PHE A 92 -1.73 -1.53 -10.26
CA PHE A 92 -2.24 -2.53 -11.19
C PHE A 92 -3.20 -1.93 -12.22
N LEU A 93 -4.13 -1.05 -11.82
CA LEU A 93 -5.07 -0.42 -12.75
C LEU A 93 -4.36 0.43 -13.83
N VAL A 94 -3.30 1.15 -13.46
CA VAL A 94 -2.49 1.92 -14.40
C VAL A 94 -1.70 1.00 -15.33
N ILE A 95 -1.00 0.01 -14.78
CA ILE A 95 -0.08 -0.84 -15.54
C ILE A 95 -0.82 -1.80 -16.47
N ARG A 96 -1.83 -2.51 -15.94
CA ARG A 96 -2.55 -3.55 -16.70
C ARG A 96 -3.45 -2.93 -17.78
N TYR A 97 -4.21 -1.89 -17.42
CA TYR A 97 -5.23 -1.32 -18.31
C TYR A 97 -4.81 -0.03 -18.99
N GLY A 98 -3.57 0.42 -18.81
CA GLY A 98 -3.08 1.69 -19.37
C GLY A 98 -3.91 2.89 -18.92
N ARG A 99 -4.64 2.80 -17.80
CA ARG A 99 -5.53 3.88 -17.37
C ARG A 99 -4.67 5.09 -17.00
N SER A 100 -5.04 6.24 -17.55
CA SER A 100 -4.45 7.51 -17.15
C SER A 100 -4.57 7.68 -15.64
N ILE A 101 -3.49 8.16 -15.02
CA ILE A 101 -3.48 8.52 -13.61
C ILE A 101 -4.52 9.60 -13.28
N LEU A 102 -4.90 10.39 -14.28
CA LEU A 102 -5.94 11.43 -14.19
C LEU A 102 -7.36 10.87 -14.34
N SER A 103 -7.52 9.59 -14.68
CA SER A 103 -8.85 9.00 -14.69
C SER A 103 -9.43 9.02 -13.26
N PRO A 104 -10.69 9.45 -13.05
CA PRO A 104 -11.23 9.66 -11.71
C PRO A 104 -11.06 8.43 -10.81
N ALA A 105 -11.34 7.24 -11.34
CA ALA A 105 -11.19 5.99 -10.59
C ALA A 105 -9.76 5.74 -10.10
N VAL A 106 -8.75 5.96 -10.95
CA VAL A 106 -7.35 5.76 -10.58
C VAL A 106 -6.91 6.85 -9.60
N ALA A 107 -7.25 8.11 -9.87
CA ALA A 107 -6.93 9.23 -8.98
C ALA A 107 -7.50 9.00 -7.57
N PHE A 108 -8.78 8.62 -7.45
CA PHE A 108 -9.38 8.31 -6.14
C PHE A 108 -8.71 7.13 -5.45
N SER A 109 -8.34 6.07 -6.19
CA SER A 109 -7.63 4.93 -5.59
C SER A 109 -6.22 5.28 -5.09
N TYR A 110 -5.47 6.14 -5.80
CA TYR A 110 -4.20 6.66 -5.30
C TYR A 110 -4.38 7.58 -4.11
N LEU A 111 -5.37 8.48 -4.11
CA LEU A 111 -5.67 9.33 -2.97
C LEU A 111 -5.99 8.50 -1.71
N ALA A 112 -6.75 7.43 -1.86
CA ALA A 112 -7.01 6.49 -0.77
C ALA A 112 -5.71 5.78 -0.31
N ALA A 113 -4.87 5.31 -1.24
CA ALA A 113 -3.60 4.67 -0.89
C ALA A 113 -2.62 5.63 -0.17
N ILE A 114 -2.58 6.91 -0.61
CA ILE A 114 -1.82 7.98 0.05
C ILE A 114 -2.40 8.25 1.45
N GLY A 115 -3.72 8.28 1.59
CA GLY A 115 -4.39 8.36 2.89
C GLY A 115 -3.95 7.24 3.83
N VAL A 116 -3.86 5.99 3.33
CA VAL A 116 -3.34 4.85 4.11
C VAL A 116 -1.90 5.13 4.55
N ALA A 117 -1.02 5.54 3.64
CA ALA A 117 0.38 5.87 3.95
C ALA A 117 0.51 6.95 5.04
N ILE A 118 -0.20 8.07 4.89
CA ILE A 118 -0.22 9.15 5.87
C ILE A 118 -0.77 8.66 7.21
N GLY A 119 -1.87 7.89 7.20
CA GLY A 119 -2.47 7.32 8.40
C GLY A 119 -1.51 6.49 9.22
N ARG A 120 -0.66 5.66 8.57
CA ARG A 120 0.37 4.85 9.26
C ARG A 120 1.42 5.71 9.96
N VAL A 121 1.77 6.86 9.39
CA VAL A 121 2.69 7.81 10.03
C VAL A 121 2.01 8.52 11.20
N LEU A 122 0.76 8.97 11.02
CA LEU A 122 -0.01 9.66 12.06
C LEU A 122 -0.23 8.81 13.31
N ILE A 123 -0.54 7.52 13.16
CA ILE A 123 -0.70 6.60 14.30
C ILE A 123 0.62 6.07 14.85
N LYS A 124 1.75 6.62 14.37
CA LYS A 124 3.12 6.36 14.84
C LYS A 124 3.57 4.90 14.70
N VAL A 125 3.00 4.16 13.75
CA VAL A 125 3.41 2.76 13.50
C VAL A 125 4.50 2.63 12.44
N HIS A 126 4.71 3.68 11.64
CA HIS A 126 5.76 3.71 10.61
C HIS A 126 6.38 5.12 10.52
N TRP A 127 7.64 5.19 10.11
CA TRP A 127 8.29 6.42 9.72
C TRP A 127 7.89 6.83 8.28
N PRO A 128 8.04 8.11 7.91
CA PRO A 128 7.75 8.55 6.54
C PRO A 128 8.53 7.78 5.46
N HIS A 129 9.78 7.40 5.71
CA HIS A 129 10.56 6.62 4.75
C HIS A 129 10.07 5.16 4.63
N ASP A 130 9.50 4.58 5.69
CA ASP A 130 8.92 3.22 5.62
C ASP A 130 7.74 3.15 4.65
N VAL A 131 6.89 4.18 4.65
CA VAL A 131 5.69 4.24 3.81
C VAL A 131 6.06 4.60 2.37
N LEU A 132 7.04 5.48 2.16
CA LEU A 132 7.58 5.76 0.84
C LEU A 132 8.23 4.51 0.22
N ALA A 133 9.05 3.79 0.99
CA ALA A 133 9.67 2.55 0.55
C ALA A 133 8.63 1.46 0.23
N GLY A 134 7.59 1.32 1.07
CA GLY A 134 6.49 0.38 0.82
C GLY A 134 5.75 0.70 -0.48
N ALA A 135 5.39 1.97 -0.71
CA ALA A 135 4.72 2.42 -1.93
C ALA A 135 5.58 2.21 -3.18
N ALA A 136 6.87 2.56 -3.10
CA ALA A 136 7.82 2.38 -4.19
C ALA A 136 8.00 0.88 -4.51
N LEU A 137 8.23 0.05 -3.49
CA LEU A 137 8.44 -1.39 -3.66
C LEU A 137 7.26 -2.06 -4.40
N ALA A 138 6.04 -1.84 -3.91
CA ALA A 138 4.84 -2.43 -4.53
C ALA A 138 4.60 -1.95 -5.96
N SER A 139 4.84 -0.66 -6.22
CA SER A 139 4.71 -0.07 -7.55
C SER A 139 5.77 -0.62 -8.51
N SER A 140 7.01 -0.75 -8.07
CA SER A 140 8.11 -1.33 -8.86
C SER A 140 7.86 -2.81 -9.17
N ILE A 141 7.48 -3.62 -8.18
CA ILE A 141 7.15 -5.04 -8.39
C ILE A 141 5.98 -5.16 -9.37
N SER A 142 4.93 -4.37 -9.18
CA SER A 142 3.80 -4.34 -10.10
C SER A 142 4.23 -4.00 -11.53
N TYR A 143 5.08 -2.99 -11.70
CA TYR A 143 5.56 -2.57 -13.02
C TYR A 143 6.38 -3.67 -13.72
N LEU A 144 7.15 -4.43 -12.96
CA LEU A 144 8.01 -5.50 -13.50
C LEU A 144 7.24 -6.79 -13.78
N THR A 145 6.20 -7.10 -13.01
CA THR A 145 5.52 -8.40 -13.05
C THR A 145 4.25 -8.39 -13.90
N ILE A 146 3.53 -7.27 -13.97
CA ILE A 146 2.23 -7.21 -14.62
C ILE A 146 2.38 -6.87 -16.11
N PRO A 147 1.90 -7.73 -17.03
CA PRO A 147 1.88 -7.42 -18.45
C PRO A 147 0.78 -6.40 -18.78
N ARG A 148 1.11 -5.48 -19.70
CA ARG A 148 0.21 -4.44 -20.21
C ARG A 148 -0.80 -5.06 -21.21
N LEU A 149 -2.03 -4.55 -21.23
CA LEU A 149 -3.04 -4.88 -22.26
C LEU A 149 -2.90 -3.99 -23.49
#